data_AF-A0A535HLE6-F1
#
_entry.id   AF-A0A535HLE6-F1
#
_cell.length_a   1.000
_cell.length_b   1.000
_cell.length_c   1.000
_cell.angle_alpha   90.00
_cell.angle_beta   90.00
_cell.angle_gamma   90.00
#
_symmetry.space_group_name_H-M   'P 1'
#
loop_
_entity.id
_entity.type
_entity.pdbx_description
1 polymer ?
#
loop_
_entity_poly.entity_id
_entity_poly.type
_entity_poly.pdbx_seq_one_letter_code
_entity_poly.pdbx_strand_id
1 'polypeptide(L)'
;MQNGQWNQWGRWVMTALLCLAFVLVNGGIGFGATKKDRDLAAALAFWRSRGCEPWAKPDTSMWMHGWRFNAVFGNCRAEDGHDQHLYFFDRARFVGTDGLGTSSEILGLWRNDTTLAFMYVLYRPQDALCCPTGGGKVVRFRWNGRRFRALDRPPPRQDGKVPLGR
;
A
#
# COMPACT_ATOMS: atom_id res chain seq x y z
N MET A 1 55.77 -41.06 56.22
CA MET A 1 56.83 -40.03 56.06
C MET A 1 56.39 -39.08 54.95
N GLN A 2 56.53 -37.78 55.17
CA GLN A 2 56.62 -36.65 54.21
C GLN A 2 55.69 -36.64 52.97
N ASN A 3 54.72 -35.72 52.91
CA ASN A 3 54.78 -34.41 52.24
C ASN A 3 54.57 -34.51 50.70
N GLY A 4 53.76 -33.70 50.02
CA GLY A 4 52.95 -32.56 50.45
C GLY A 4 53.11 -31.35 49.53
N GLN A 5 52.01 -30.94 48.87
CA GLN A 5 51.71 -29.61 48.27
C GLN A 5 52.71 -28.97 47.29
N TRP A 6 52.37 -28.76 46.00
CA TRP A 6 51.25 -28.00 45.37
C TRP A 6 51.59 -26.50 45.15
N ASN A 7 51.29 -25.98 43.95
CA ASN A 7 50.90 -24.57 43.64
C ASN A 7 51.96 -23.44 43.73
N GLN A 8 51.81 -22.23 43.13
CA GLN A 8 51.13 -21.67 41.92
C GLN A 8 51.50 -20.14 41.87
N TRP A 9 51.02 -19.39 40.86
CA TRP A 9 50.89 -17.91 40.80
C TRP A 9 52.19 -17.10 40.52
N GLY A 10 52.15 -15.90 39.91
CA GLY A 10 50.99 -15.06 39.57
C GLY A 10 51.25 -13.89 38.57
N ARG A 11 50.23 -13.02 38.46
CA ARG A 11 49.96 -11.98 37.43
C ARG A 11 50.85 -10.71 37.53
N TRP A 12 50.97 -9.94 36.43
CA TRP A 12 51.04 -8.44 36.25
C TRP A 12 51.54 -8.12 34.80
N VAL A 13 51.48 -6.90 34.22
CA VAL A 13 50.34 -5.97 33.97
C VAL A 13 50.66 -4.98 32.80
N MET A 14 49.65 -4.51 32.03
CA MET A 14 49.64 -3.35 31.07
C MET A 14 50.66 -3.33 29.89
N THR A 15 50.31 -3.08 28.62
CA THR A 15 49.78 -1.82 28.02
C THR A 15 49.39 -2.04 26.54
N ALA A 16 48.53 -1.19 25.98
CA ALA A 16 47.96 -1.30 24.63
C ALA A 16 48.89 -0.90 23.46
N LEU A 17 48.54 -1.38 22.26
CA LEU A 17 48.76 -0.66 21.00
C LEU A 17 47.60 -0.94 20.03
N LEU A 18 47.04 0.12 19.43
CA LEU A 18 45.95 0.03 18.46
C LEU A 18 46.45 -0.56 17.14
N CYS A 19 45.62 -1.41 16.53
CA CYS A 19 45.47 -1.45 15.07
C CYS A 19 43.98 -1.68 14.74
N LEU A 20 43.31 -0.66 14.20
CA LEU A 20 42.00 -0.85 13.58
C LEU A 20 42.16 -1.68 12.30
N ALA A 21 41.35 -2.72 12.15
CA ALA A 21 41.03 -3.30 10.85
C ALA A 21 39.50 -3.48 10.75
N PHE A 22 38.93 -2.85 9.73
CA PHE A 22 37.51 -2.56 9.62
C PHE A 22 36.78 -3.67 8.83
N VAL A 23 36.00 -4.53 9.49
CA VAL A 23 34.92 -5.29 8.83
C VAL A 23 33.69 -5.34 9.75
N LEU A 24 32.93 -4.25 9.78
CA LEU A 24 31.55 -4.32 10.23
C LEU A 24 30.73 -5.02 9.14
N VAL A 25 30.45 -6.31 9.35
CA VAL A 25 29.38 -7.01 8.63
C VAL A 25 28.06 -6.40 9.08
N ASN A 26 27.67 -5.29 8.46
CA ASN A 26 26.32 -4.71 8.57
C ASN A 26 25.32 -5.56 7.77
N GLY A 27 25.32 -6.87 8.01
CA GLY A 27 24.23 -7.80 7.71
C GLY A 27 23.10 -7.59 8.70
N GLY A 28 22.59 -6.35 8.79
CA GLY A 28 21.43 -6.02 9.60
C GLY A 28 20.28 -6.93 9.20
N ILE A 29 19.82 -7.75 10.14
CA ILE A 29 18.87 -8.83 9.90
C ILE A 29 17.58 -8.22 9.33
N GLY A 30 17.39 -8.38 8.04
CA GLY A 30 16.15 -7.99 7.38
C GLY A 30 15.02 -8.85 7.94
N PHE A 31 14.27 -8.30 8.90
CA PHE A 31 13.01 -8.90 9.37
C PHE A 31 12.18 -9.23 8.14
N GLY A 32 12.05 -10.53 7.86
CA GLY A 32 11.48 -11.00 6.61
C GLY A 32 10.03 -10.57 6.54
N ALA A 33 9.75 -9.50 5.79
CA ALA A 33 8.41 -8.99 5.52
C ALA A 33 7.50 -10.19 5.26
N THR A 34 6.48 -10.36 6.10
CA THR A 34 5.66 -11.56 6.07
C THR A 34 4.98 -11.62 4.70
N LYS A 35 4.53 -12.81 4.26
CA LYS A 35 3.88 -12.92 2.95
C LYS A 35 2.72 -11.90 2.78
N LYS A 36 2.04 -11.57 3.88
CA LYS A 36 0.96 -10.57 3.95
C LYS A 36 1.43 -9.14 3.66
N ASP A 37 2.66 -8.81 4.04
CA ASP A 37 3.28 -7.49 3.84
C ASP A 37 3.83 -7.39 2.41
N ARG A 38 4.36 -8.52 1.89
CA ARG A 38 4.79 -8.63 0.49
C ARG A 38 3.64 -8.45 -0.49
N ASP A 39 2.45 -8.98 -0.19
CA ASP A 39 1.27 -8.83 -1.07
C ASP A 39 0.87 -7.34 -1.20
N LEU A 40 0.87 -6.58 -0.10
CA LEU A 40 0.61 -5.12 -0.12
C LEU A 40 1.75 -4.34 -0.79
N ALA A 41 3.00 -4.69 -0.51
CA ALA A 41 4.17 -4.04 -1.13
C ALA A 41 4.14 -4.22 -2.66
N ALA A 42 3.74 -5.39 -3.16
CA ALA A 42 3.57 -5.64 -4.58
C ALA A 42 2.41 -4.85 -5.20
N ALA A 43 1.28 -4.71 -4.50
CA ALA A 43 0.17 -3.87 -4.94
C ALA A 43 0.56 -2.37 -5.02
N LEU A 44 1.32 -1.87 -4.05
CA LEU A 44 1.85 -0.51 -4.07
C LEU A 44 2.95 -0.32 -5.13
N ALA A 45 3.77 -1.33 -5.42
CA ALA A 45 4.71 -1.30 -6.54
C ALA A 45 3.96 -1.26 -7.90
N PHE A 46 2.87 -2.01 -8.04
CA PHE A 46 1.98 -1.92 -9.20
C PHE A 46 1.32 -0.54 -9.32
N TRP A 47 0.90 0.10 -8.21
CA TRP A 47 0.39 1.47 -8.23
C TRP A 47 1.43 2.45 -8.79
N ARG A 48 2.66 2.42 -8.25
CA ARG A 48 3.75 3.32 -8.68
C ARG A 48 4.11 3.15 -10.16
N SER A 49 4.08 1.92 -10.68
CA SER A 49 4.36 1.65 -12.10
C SER A 49 3.29 2.17 -13.07
N ARG A 50 2.18 2.75 -12.59
CA ARG A 50 1.18 3.45 -13.42
C ARG A 50 1.60 4.86 -13.84
N GLY A 51 2.74 5.37 -13.36
CA GLY A 51 3.16 6.75 -13.62
C GLY A 51 2.23 7.75 -12.93
N CYS A 52 2.05 7.56 -11.62
CA CYS A 52 1.29 8.48 -10.74
C CYS A 52 2.20 9.47 -10.00
N GLU A 53 3.52 9.24 -9.94
CA GLU A 53 4.44 10.15 -9.26
C GLU A 53 4.52 11.51 -10.00
N PRO A 54 4.66 12.65 -9.29
CA PRO A 54 4.87 12.79 -7.84
C PRO A 54 3.57 12.90 -7.02
N TRP A 55 2.40 12.86 -7.65
CA TRP A 55 1.11 13.16 -7.00
C TRP A 55 0.41 11.92 -6.41
N ALA A 56 1.04 10.75 -6.49
CA ALA A 56 0.52 9.48 -6.03
C ALA A 56 0.17 9.51 -4.54
N LYS A 57 -1.13 9.38 -4.22
CA LYS A 57 -1.63 9.22 -2.84
C LYS A 57 -2.46 7.93 -2.74
N PRO A 58 -1.83 6.74 -2.78
CA PRO A 58 -2.53 5.47 -2.64
C PRO A 58 -3.01 5.26 -1.20
N ASP A 59 -4.31 5.10 -1.04
CA ASP A 59 -5.00 4.70 0.18
C ASP A 59 -5.11 3.16 0.25
N THR A 60 -4.67 2.62 1.39
CA THR A 60 -4.64 1.18 1.70
C THR A 60 -5.62 0.79 2.79
N SER A 61 -6.50 1.70 3.25
CA SER A 61 -7.49 1.47 4.30
C SER A 61 -8.47 0.34 3.99
N MET A 62 -8.64 0.01 2.70
CA MET A 62 -9.49 -1.08 2.20
C MET A 62 -8.74 -2.41 1.99
N TRP A 63 -7.46 -2.46 2.31
CA TRP A 63 -6.64 -3.66 2.29
C TRP A 63 -6.78 -4.47 3.58
N MET A 64 -6.81 -5.80 3.47
CA MET A 64 -6.82 -6.74 4.59
C MET A 64 -5.76 -7.84 4.40
N HIS A 65 -4.83 -7.88 5.35
CA HIS A 65 -3.72 -8.82 5.36
C HIS A 65 -4.18 -10.29 5.46
N GLY A 66 -3.84 -11.08 4.45
CA GLY A 66 -4.21 -12.50 4.37
C GLY A 66 -5.53 -12.78 3.65
N TRP A 67 -6.34 -11.76 3.36
CA TRP A 67 -7.47 -11.91 2.44
C TRP A 67 -6.97 -12.04 1.00
N ARG A 68 -7.80 -12.68 0.15
CA ARG A 68 -7.51 -12.81 -1.27
C ARG A 68 -7.92 -11.56 -2.03
N PHE A 69 -9.18 -11.17 -1.94
CA PHE A 69 -9.69 -10.03 -2.69
C PHE A 69 -9.45 -8.74 -1.90
N ASN A 70 -8.65 -7.84 -2.48
CA ASN A 70 -8.28 -6.55 -1.90
C ASN A 70 -8.32 -5.46 -2.96
N ALA A 71 -8.25 -4.20 -2.53
CA ALA A 71 -8.09 -3.06 -3.41
C ALA A 71 -7.13 -2.02 -2.81
N VAL A 72 -6.53 -1.24 -3.70
CA VAL A 72 -5.86 0.03 -3.40
C VAL A 72 -6.55 1.09 -4.25
N PHE A 73 -6.88 2.23 -3.66
CA PHE A 73 -7.54 3.35 -4.33
C PHE A 73 -6.79 4.65 -4.00
N GLY A 74 -7.15 5.78 -4.60
CA GLY A 74 -6.51 7.06 -4.27
C GLY A 74 -6.15 7.91 -5.49
N ASN A 75 -5.48 9.03 -5.25
CA ASN A 75 -5.07 9.95 -6.32
C ASN A 75 -3.88 9.40 -7.09
N CYS A 76 -3.95 9.43 -8.43
CA CYS A 76 -2.84 9.13 -9.31
C CYS A 76 -2.09 10.41 -9.72
N ARG A 77 -2.60 11.22 -10.68
CA ARG A 77 -1.79 12.25 -11.37
C ARG A 77 -2.15 13.71 -11.09
N ALA A 78 -3.23 14.02 -10.39
CA ALA A 78 -3.65 15.40 -10.20
C ALA A 78 -3.13 15.98 -8.88
N GLU A 79 -2.58 17.20 -8.92
CA GLU A 79 -2.08 17.91 -7.74
C GLU A 79 -3.19 18.18 -6.70
N ASP A 80 -4.39 18.50 -7.19
CA ASP A 80 -5.60 18.78 -6.41
C ASP A 80 -6.23 17.54 -5.75
N GLY A 81 -5.80 16.33 -6.13
CA GLY A 81 -6.34 15.07 -5.62
C GLY A 81 -7.52 14.50 -6.39
N HIS A 82 -7.97 15.12 -7.49
CA HIS A 82 -9.17 14.71 -8.23
C HIS A 82 -8.92 13.80 -9.45
N ASP A 83 -7.77 13.11 -9.48
CA ASP A 83 -7.51 11.98 -10.38
C ASP A 83 -7.54 10.65 -9.62
N GLN A 84 -8.72 10.25 -9.14
CA GLN A 84 -8.89 9.04 -8.34
C GLN A 84 -9.03 7.78 -9.20
N HIS A 85 -8.35 6.72 -8.79
CA HIS A 85 -8.41 5.39 -9.42
C HIS A 85 -8.65 4.30 -8.38
N LEU A 86 -9.23 3.18 -8.80
CA LEU A 86 -9.46 2.00 -7.98
C LEU A 86 -8.89 0.75 -8.67
N TYR A 87 -7.89 0.11 -8.05
CA TYR A 87 -7.24 -1.11 -8.56
C TYR A 87 -7.54 -2.29 -7.64
N PHE A 88 -8.02 -3.39 -8.23
CA PHE A 88 -8.35 -4.62 -7.52
C PHE A 88 -7.26 -5.69 -7.65
N PHE A 89 -7.09 -6.49 -6.61
CA PHE A 89 -6.06 -7.52 -6.52
C PHE A 89 -6.59 -8.87 -5.96
N ASP A 90 -6.04 -9.98 -6.45
CA ASP A 90 -6.09 -11.31 -5.82
C ASP A 90 -4.71 -11.57 -5.19
N ARG A 91 -4.59 -11.29 -3.89
CA ARG A 91 -3.33 -11.12 -3.14
C ARG A 91 -2.47 -10.03 -3.78
N ALA A 92 -1.22 -10.30 -4.13
CA ALA A 92 -0.36 -9.38 -4.90
C ALA A 92 -0.81 -9.15 -6.36
N ARG A 93 -1.63 -10.02 -6.95
CA ARG A 93 -1.87 -10.02 -8.41
C ARG A 93 -2.99 -9.05 -8.78
N PHE A 94 -2.67 -8.03 -9.56
CA PHE A 94 -3.66 -7.15 -10.18
C PHE A 94 -4.70 -7.95 -11.01
N VAL A 95 -5.98 -7.63 -10.85
CA VAL A 95 -7.09 -8.31 -11.56
C VAL A 95 -8.00 -7.37 -12.36
N GLY A 96 -7.87 -6.05 -12.22
CA GLY A 96 -8.65 -5.06 -12.99
C GLY A 96 -8.95 -3.78 -12.19
N THR A 97 -9.59 -2.82 -12.85
CA THR A 97 -10.14 -1.59 -12.24
C THR A 97 -11.67 -1.60 -12.28
N ASP A 98 -12.31 -0.57 -11.73
CA ASP A 98 -13.77 -0.37 -11.84
C ASP A 98 -14.28 -0.14 -13.28
N GLY A 99 -13.39 0.18 -14.22
CA GLY A 99 -13.69 0.47 -15.63
C GLY A 99 -14.17 1.90 -15.90
N LEU A 100 -14.20 2.78 -14.89
CA LEU A 100 -14.67 4.16 -15.05
C LEU A 100 -13.64 5.05 -15.75
N GLY A 101 -12.36 4.82 -15.47
CA GLY A 101 -11.28 5.75 -15.80
C GLY A 101 -10.95 6.56 -14.54
N THR A 102 -10.76 7.86 -14.69
CA THR A 102 -10.65 8.77 -13.55
C THR A 102 -12.00 8.92 -12.82
N SER A 103 -11.95 9.18 -11.52
CA SER A 103 -13.07 9.72 -10.73
C SER A 103 -12.59 10.95 -9.96
N SER A 104 -13.48 11.90 -9.64
CA SER A 104 -13.08 13.07 -8.85
C SER A 104 -12.81 12.72 -7.39
N GLU A 105 -13.56 11.79 -6.79
CA GLU A 105 -13.42 11.40 -5.39
C GLU A 105 -14.01 10.00 -5.15
N ILE A 106 -13.24 9.14 -4.45
CA ILE A 106 -13.60 7.76 -4.11
C ILE A 106 -13.36 7.55 -2.61
N LEU A 107 -14.36 7.04 -1.90
CA LEU A 107 -14.27 6.70 -0.47
C LEU A 107 -14.48 5.19 -0.26
N GLY A 108 -13.58 4.54 0.48
CA GLY A 108 -13.78 3.17 0.96
C GLY A 108 -14.79 3.13 2.10
N LEU A 109 -15.89 2.37 1.95
CA LEU A 109 -16.96 2.33 2.96
C LEU A 109 -16.86 1.12 3.87
N TRP A 110 -16.94 -0.09 3.31
CA TRP A 110 -16.92 -1.34 4.07
C TRP A 110 -16.44 -2.50 3.21
N ARG A 111 -15.97 -3.56 3.86
CA ARG A 111 -15.43 -4.76 3.20
C ARG A 111 -15.68 -6.04 3.99
N ASN A 112 -15.74 -7.15 3.26
CA ASN A 112 -15.54 -8.51 3.75
C ASN A 112 -14.60 -9.25 2.80
N ASP A 113 -14.30 -10.52 3.12
CA ASP A 113 -13.32 -11.37 2.42
C ASP A 113 -13.52 -11.52 0.90
N THR A 114 -14.74 -11.27 0.43
CA THR A 114 -15.18 -11.46 -0.96
C THR A 114 -15.84 -10.24 -1.56
N THR A 115 -16.15 -9.18 -0.79
CA THR A 115 -16.92 -8.00 -1.26
C THR A 115 -16.34 -6.71 -0.70
N LEU A 116 -16.09 -5.75 -1.57
CA LEU A 116 -15.63 -4.39 -1.23
C LEU A 116 -16.70 -3.38 -1.67
N ALA A 117 -16.98 -2.38 -0.84
CA ALA A 117 -17.92 -1.30 -1.16
C ALA A 117 -17.22 0.06 -1.16
N PHE A 118 -17.41 0.81 -2.24
CA PHE A 118 -16.87 2.15 -2.44
C PHE A 118 -18.00 3.13 -2.73
N MET A 119 -17.86 4.38 -2.28
CA MET A 119 -18.69 5.49 -2.72
C MET A 119 -17.90 6.37 -3.69
N TYR A 120 -18.50 6.65 -4.83
CA TYR A 120 -18.04 7.68 -5.76
C TYR A 120 -18.81 8.95 -5.44
N VAL A 121 -18.10 10.02 -5.08
CA VAL A 121 -18.73 11.33 -4.87
C VAL A 121 -18.90 11.98 -6.24
N LEU A 122 -20.11 12.44 -6.54
CA LEU A 122 -20.51 12.87 -7.86
C LEU A 122 -20.55 14.39 -7.95
N TYR A 123 -19.90 14.92 -8.99
CA TYR A 123 -19.91 16.34 -9.31
C TYR A 123 -20.89 16.62 -10.45
N ARG A 124 -21.68 17.67 -10.33
CA ARG A 124 -22.44 18.29 -11.43
C ARG A 124 -21.49 19.12 -12.31
N PRO A 125 -21.87 19.45 -13.56
CA PRO A 125 -21.00 20.24 -14.45
C PRO A 125 -20.58 21.58 -13.84
N GLN A 126 -21.46 22.24 -13.09
CA GLN A 126 -21.22 23.55 -12.46
C GLN A 126 -20.57 23.47 -11.06
N ASP A 127 -20.37 22.28 -10.49
CA ASP A 127 -19.75 22.16 -9.16
C ASP A 127 -18.28 22.60 -9.20
N ALA A 128 -17.89 23.38 -8.19
CA ALA A 128 -16.50 23.65 -7.86
C ALA A 128 -15.85 22.43 -7.18
N LEU A 129 -14.52 22.30 -7.27
CA LEU A 129 -13.76 21.18 -6.73
C LEU A 129 -14.00 20.92 -5.23
N CYS A 130 -14.15 21.98 -4.43
CA CYS A 130 -14.42 21.88 -3.00
C CYS A 130 -15.79 21.27 -2.64
N CYS A 131 -16.72 21.25 -3.58
CA CYS A 131 -18.13 21.47 -3.29
C CYS A 131 -19.06 20.63 -4.18
N PRO A 132 -19.01 19.28 -4.09
CA PRO A 132 -19.88 18.40 -4.86
C PRO A 132 -21.35 18.49 -4.43
N THR A 133 -22.26 18.58 -5.40
CA THR A 133 -23.72 18.61 -5.23
C THR A 133 -24.45 17.51 -6.00
N GLY A 134 -23.72 16.63 -6.71
CA GLY A 134 -24.27 15.46 -7.39
C GLY A 134 -24.61 14.27 -6.47
N GLY A 135 -24.24 14.35 -5.18
CA GLY A 135 -24.46 13.29 -4.19
C GLY A 135 -23.39 12.19 -4.27
N GLY A 136 -23.74 10.98 -3.85
CA GLY A 136 -22.81 9.84 -3.84
C GLY A 136 -23.43 8.57 -4.42
N LYS A 137 -22.65 7.80 -5.18
CA LYS A 137 -23.03 6.48 -5.70
C LYS A 137 -22.21 5.39 -5.04
N VAL A 138 -22.87 4.55 -4.24
CA VAL A 138 -22.24 3.32 -3.72
C VAL A 138 -22.22 2.24 -4.80
N VAL A 139 -21.08 1.58 -4.95
CA VAL A 139 -20.87 0.41 -5.82
C VAL A 139 -20.14 -0.68 -5.04
N ARG A 140 -20.71 -1.88 -5.03
CA ARG A 140 -20.09 -3.08 -4.44
C ARG A 140 -19.42 -3.91 -5.52
N PHE A 141 -18.22 -4.40 -5.23
CA PHE A 141 -17.46 -5.30 -6.11
C PHE A 141 -17.27 -6.63 -5.39
N ARG A 142 -17.65 -7.74 -6.03
CA ARG A 142 -17.61 -9.08 -5.42
C ARG A 142 -16.76 -10.05 -6.21
N TRP A 143 -15.82 -10.69 -5.50
CA TRP A 143 -15.01 -11.81 -5.94
C TRP A 143 -15.84 -13.11 -6.01
N ASN A 144 -15.56 -13.94 -7.02
CA ASN A 144 -16.20 -15.25 -7.18
C ASN A 144 -15.21 -16.44 -7.14
N GLY A 145 -13.97 -16.21 -6.68
CA GLY A 145 -12.89 -17.20 -6.73
C GLY A 145 -11.99 -17.09 -7.96
N ARG A 146 -12.46 -16.49 -9.06
CA ARG A 146 -11.73 -16.39 -10.35
C ARG A 146 -11.62 -14.97 -10.90
N ARG A 147 -12.68 -14.16 -10.76
CA ARG A 147 -12.74 -12.74 -11.13
C ARG A 147 -13.61 -11.97 -10.14
N PHE A 148 -13.46 -10.64 -10.10
CA PHE A 148 -14.47 -9.79 -9.48
C PHE A 148 -15.54 -9.40 -10.51
N ARG A 149 -16.65 -8.86 -10.00
CA ARG A 149 -17.68 -8.15 -10.77
C ARG A 149 -18.25 -7.02 -9.93
N ALA A 150 -18.66 -5.93 -10.55
CA ALA A 150 -19.58 -5.01 -9.90
C ALA A 150 -20.94 -5.73 -9.65
N LEU A 151 -21.53 -5.49 -8.48
CA LEU A 151 -22.90 -5.92 -8.14
C LEU A 151 -23.92 -4.83 -8.42
N ASP A 152 -23.47 -3.57 -8.38
CA ASP A 152 -24.27 -2.38 -8.65
C ASP A 152 -23.77 -1.72 -9.94
N ARG A 153 -24.64 -1.03 -10.67
CA ARG A 153 -24.22 -0.24 -11.84
C ARG A 153 -23.28 0.89 -11.38
N PRO A 154 -22.05 0.99 -11.92
CA PRO A 154 -21.18 2.14 -11.68
C PRO A 154 -21.85 3.46 -12.11
N PRO A 155 -21.45 4.62 -11.57
CA PRO A 155 -21.86 5.91 -12.13
C PRO A 155 -21.44 6.02 -13.62
N PRO A 156 -22.02 6.95 -14.39
CA PRO A 156 -21.42 7.38 -15.65
C PRO A 156 -19.96 7.79 -15.43
N ARG A 157 -19.11 7.66 -16.46
CA ARG A 157 -17.74 8.17 -16.38
C ARG A 157 -17.77 9.65 -15.95
N GLN A 158 -16.99 9.95 -14.93
CA GLN A 158 -16.65 11.32 -14.55
C GLN A 158 -15.31 11.55 -15.24
N ASP A 159 -15.21 12.41 -16.26
CA ASP A 159 -13.94 12.63 -17.01
C ASP A 159 -12.92 13.47 -16.19
N GLY A 160 -12.88 13.22 -14.87
CA GLY A 160 -12.26 14.06 -13.86
C GLY A 160 -12.92 15.43 -13.73
N LYS A 161 -12.55 16.12 -12.66
CA LYS A 161 -12.43 17.59 -12.69
C LYS A 161 -10.95 17.99 -12.75
N VAL A 162 -10.09 17.08 -13.24
CA VAL A 162 -8.65 17.26 -13.37
C VAL A 162 -8.38 18.55 -14.14
N PRO A 163 -7.72 19.54 -13.53
CA PRO A 163 -7.21 20.69 -14.25
C PRO A 163 -6.27 20.15 -15.31
N LEU A 164 -6.52 20.47 -16.58
CA LEU A 164 -5.58 20.17 -17.65
C LEU A 164 -4.27 20.90 -17.32
N GLY A 165 -3.30 20.14 -16.79
CA GLY A 165 -1.97 20.63 -16.49
C GLY A 165 -1.38 21.30 -17.73
N ARG A 166 -0.88 22.52 -17.53
CA ARG A 166 -0.40 23.44 -18.57
C ARG A 166 0.87 22.93 -19.25
#